data_AF-A0A7K8YF24-F1
#
_entry.id   AF-A0A7K8YF24-F1
#
_cell.length_a   1.000
_cell.length_b   1.000
_cell.length_c   1.000
_cell.angle_alpha   90.00
_cell.angle_beta   90.00
_cell.angle_gamma   90.00
#
_symmetry.space_group_name_H-M   'P 1'
#
loop_
_entity.id
_entity.type
_entity.pdbx_description
1 polymer ?
#
loop_
_entity_poly.entity_id
_entity_poly.type
_entity_poly.pdbx_seq_one_letter_code
_entity_poly.pdbx_strand_id
1 'polypeptide(L)'
;PTWLKREILKEIKGKKRAYQLLKKRLVTHEECRDLVRSCRKKIRETKAQFEVNLATSVRENKKCFYKYINNKRRDKKNLHSLLDLKGNVVNQDKEKAEVLNICFTSVFTTKTGSPQDNWPLELIDNDRKVNNPPKFQENTVSGILKHLDPQKSMGPDGIHPRVMRELVKELAKPLSIIYQQSWLSGEVPDDWKFTNVTPIHKKGCKEDPGNWRPVSQTLVSGKVMEQITLNAITQHLQDGQGLRPSQHGFRKGRSCLTNLISFHDQVTHLVDEEKAVDVVYLDLSKAFDTVSHSILLEKLAACGLDRGTLCW
;
A
#
# COMPACT_ATOMS: atom_id res chain seq x y z
N PRO A 1 3.19 -14.84 20.89
CA PRO A 1 4.32 -14.15 20.23
C PRO A 1 4.92 -15.05 19.15
N THR A 2 5.38 -14.50 18.03
CA THR A 2 5.91 -15.28 16.89
C THR A 2 7.14 -16.15 17.25
N TRP A 3 7.91 -15.75 18.27
CA TRP A 3 9.05 -16.51 18.78
C TRP A 3 8.68 -17.66 19.73
N LEU A 4 7.42 -17.74 20.18
CA LEU A 4 6.96 -18.71 21.18
C LEU A 4 6.60 -20.05 20.53
N LYS A 5 7.61 -20.89 20.29
CA LYS A 5 7.46 -22.22 19.69
C LYS A 5 6.76 -23.23 20.63
N ARG A 6 6.22 -24.32 20.06
CA ARG A 6 5.57 -25.43 20.80
C ARG A 6 6.43 -25.99 21.94
N GLU A 7 7.74 -26.06 21.75
CA GLU A 7 8.71 -26.52 22.75
C GLU A 7 8.75 -25.62 23.98
N ILE A 8 8.81 -24.29 23.79
CA ILE A 8 8.77 -23.32 24.88
C ILE A 8 7.43 -23.36 25.61
N LEU A 9 6.33 -23.61 24.91
CA LEU A 9 5.01 -23.79 25.52
C LEU A 9 4.96 -25.04 26.42
N LYS A 10 5.61 -26.15 26.03
CA LYS A 10 5.75 -27.35 26.86
C LYS A 10 6.52 -27.04 28.15
N GLU A 11 7.63 -26.31 28.05
CA GLU A 11 8.45 -25.88 29.20
C GLU A 11 7.68 -24.96 30.16
N ILE A 12 6.90 -24.00 29.64
CA ILE A 12 6.05 -23.12 30.46
C ILE A 12 4.97 -23.93 31.20
N LYS A 13 4.38 -24.95 30.54
CA LYS A 13 3.43 -25.87 31.18
C LYS A 13 4.12 -26.71 32.25
N GLY A 14 5.34 -27.20 32.00
CA GLY A 14 6.17 -27.91 32.98
C GLY A 14 6.44 -27.06 34.22
N LYS A 15 6.83 -25.79 34.04
CA LYS A 15 7.00 -24.82 35.14
C LYS A 15 5.72 -24.66 35.98
N LYS A 16 4.56 -24.54 35.34
CA LYS A 16 3.27 -24.41 36.05
C LYS A 16 2.92 -25.68 36.85
N ARG A 17 3.19 -26.86 36.28
CA ARG A 17 2.98 -28.15 36.95
C ARG A 17 3.91 -28.31 38.16
N ALA A 18 5.19 -27.97 38.03
CA ALA A 18 6.14 -28.00 39.15
C ALA A 18 5.67 -27.13 40.33
N TYR A 19 5.15 -25.92 40.05
CA TYR A 19 4.60 -25.05 41.08
C TYR A 19 3.34 -25.62 41.77
N GLN A 20 2.49 -26.33 41.02
CA GLN A 20 1.32 -27.02 41.58
C GLN A 20 1.73 -28.22 42.45
N LEU A 21 2.75 -28.96 42.06
CA LEU A 21 3.28 -30.09 42.83
C LEU A 21 3.99 -29.62 44.11
N LEU A 22 4.72 -28.50 44.05
CA LEU A 22 5.31 -27.85 45.21
C LEU A 22 4.24 -27.45 46.24
N LYS A 23 3.11 -26.88 45.79
CA LYS A 23 1.96 -26.57 46.67
C LYS A 23 1.36 -27.81 47.36
N LYS A 24 1.46 -28.98 46.73
CA LYS A 24 1.02 -30.27 47.26
C LYS A 24 2.09 -30.99 48.09
N ARG A 25 3.26 -30.36 48.31
CA ARG A 25 4.44 -30.95 48.98
C ARG A 25 4.98 -32.25 48.32
N LEU A 26 4.69 -32.45 47.04
CA LEU A 26 5.10 -33.64 46.28
C LEU A 26 6.46 -33.50 45.60
N VAL A 27 7.03 -32.29 45.57
CA VAL A 27 8.30 -31.94 44.93
C VAL A 27 9.02 -30.95 45.83
N THR A 28 10.35 -31.03 45.90
CA THR A 28 11.16 -30.14 46.74
C THR A 28 11.21 -28.72 46.18
N HIS A 29 11.49 -27.75 47.06
CA HIS A 29 11.65 -26.36 46.65
C HIS A 29 12.82 -26.18 45.66
N GLU A 30 13.86 -27.01 45.78
CA GLU A 30 15.05 -26.97 44.93
C GLU A 30 14.77 -27.44 43.50
N GLU A 31 14.08 -28.57 43.33
CA GLU A 31 13.64 -29.08 42.03
C GLU A 31 12.71 -28.09 41.31
N CYS A 32 11.78 -27.47 42.05
CA CYS A 32 10.91 -26.44 41.47
C CYS A 32 11.71 -25.18 41.06
N ARG A 33 12.71 -24.79 41.84
CA ARG A 33 13.57 -23.62 41.56
C ARG A 33 14.38 -23.85 40.29
N ASP A 34 14.96 -25.04 40.11
CA ASP A 34 15.77 -25.37 38.95
C ASP A 34 14.96 -25.49 37.66
N LEU A 35 13.76 -26.07 37.72
CA LEU A 35 12.83 -26.08 36.59
C LEU A 35 12.40 -24.65 36.19
N VAL A 36 12.15 -23.77 37.16
CA VAL A 36 11.84 -22.36 36.89
C VAL A 36 13.04 -21.64 36.26
N ARG A 37 14.26 -21.87 36.77
CA ARG A 37 15.49 -21.27 36.27
C ARG A 37 15.79 -21.73 34.84
N SER A 38 15.70 -23.02 34.57
CA SER A 38 15.87 -23.62 33.25
C SER A 38 14.85 -23.07 32.24
N CYS A 39 13.56 -23.05 32.60
CA CYS A 39 12.51 -22.49 31.76
C CYS A 39 12.76 -21.00 31.44
N ARG A 40 13.15 -20.19 32.43
CA ARG A 40 13.50 -18.77 32.23
C ARG A 40 14.73 -18.59 31.34
N LYS A 41 15.76 -19.44 31.48
CA LYS A 41 16.96 -19.43 30.63
C LYS A 41 16.59 -19.69 29.17
N LYS A 42 15.84 -20.76 28.91
CA LYS A 42 15.41 -21.17 27.57
C LYS A 42 14.52 -20.13 26.87
N ILE A 43 13.64 -19.47 27.63
CA ILE A 43 12.85 -18.33 27.13
C ILE A 43 13.74 -17.17 26.71
N ARG A 44 14.75 -16.80 27.53
CA ARG A 44 15.68 -15.71 27.22
C ARG A 44 16.50 -16.02 25.97
N GLU A 45 17.07 -17.22 25.89
CA GLU A 45 17.87 -17.66 24.74
C GLU A 45 17.05 -17.70 23.45
N THR A 46 15.84 -18.27 23.49
CA THR A 46 14.98 -18.34 22.30
C THR A 46 14.55 -16.96 21.83
N LYS A 47 14.26 -16.05 22.77
CA LYS A 47 13.90 -14.68 22.45
C LYS A 47 15.09 -13.90 21.88
N ALA A 48 16.28 -14.04 22.48
CA ALA A 48 17.51 -13.41 21.99
C ALA A 48 17.86 -13.90 20.57
N GLN A 49 17.78 -15.22 20.34
CA GLN A 49 18.01 -15.80 19.02
C GLN A 49 17.00 -15.28 17.98
N PHE A 50 15.73 -15.13 18.36
CA PHE A 50 14.74 -14.52 17.49
C PHE A 50 15.08 -13.07 17.16
N GLU A 51 15.51 -12.26 18.14
CA GLU A 51 15.93 -10.87 17.92
C GLU A 51 17.16 -10.77 17.02
N VAL A 52 18.16 -11.64 17.20
CA VAL A 52 19.33 -11.76 16.33
C VAL A 52 18.91 -12.11 14.90
N ASN A 53 18.07 -13.13 14.72
CA ASN A 53 17.56 -13.51 13.40
C ASN A 53 16.77 -12.37 12.73
N LEU A 54 16.06 -11.57 13.53
CA LEU A 54 15.35 -10.40 13.04
C LEU A 54 16.31 -9.32 12.54
N ALA A 55 17.41 -9.10 13.26
CA ALA A 55 18.44 -8.12 12.93
C ALA A 55 19.24 -8.54 11.69
N THR A 56 19.61 -9.82 11.58
CA THR A 56 20.36 -10.34 10.42
C THR A 56 19.50 -10.33 9.15
N SER A 57 18.21 -10.65 9.26
CA SER A 57 17.27 -10.59 8.13
C SER A 57 16.74 -9.17 7.82
N VAL A 58 17.23 -8.11 8.47
CA VAL A 58 16.79 -6.71 8.19
C VAL A 58 16.95 -6.35 6.73
N ARG A 59 18.05 -6.78 6.09
CA ARG A 59 18.32 -6.44 4.68
C ARG A 59 17.22 -6.97 3.74
N GLU A 60 16.65 -8.12 4.07
CA GLU A 60 15.60 -8.81 3.29
C GLU A 60 14.18 -8.45 3.78
N ASN A 61 14.01 -8.22 5.07
CA ASN A 61 12.71 -8.01 5.71
C ASN A 61 12.78 -6.90 6.77
N LYS A 62 13.05 -5.67 6.29
CA LYS A 62 13.00 -4.44 7.10
C LYS A 62 11.67 -4.32 7.84
N LYS A 63 10.56 -4.75 7.23
CA LYS A 63 9.21 -4.63 7.79
C LYS A 63 9.04 -5.43 9.08
N CYS A 64 9.48 -6.69 9.14
CA CYS A 64 9.41 -7.50 10.36
C CYS A 64 10.25 -6.90 11.48
N PHE A 65 11.44 -6.39 11.16
CA PHE A 65 12.31 -5.71 12.12
C PHE A 65 11.66 -4.46 12.71
N TYR A 66 11.25 -3.51 11.86
CA TYR A 66 10.60 -2.29 12.34
C TYR A 66 9.25 -2.57 12.98
N LYS A 67 8.51 -3.61 12.58
CA LYS A 67 7.29 -4.05 13.27
C LYS A 67 7.59 -4.49 14.71
N TYR A 68 8.66 -5.25 14.92
CA TYR A 68 9.07 -5.68 16.26
C TYR A 68 9.50 -4.49 17.13
N ILE A 69 10.37 -3.62 16.60
CA ILE A 69 10.83 -2.41 17.29
C ILE A 69 9.66 -1.47 17.61
N ASN A 70 8.77 -1.22 16.64
CA ASN A 70 7.62 -0.36 16.85
C ASN A 70 6.62 -0.97 17.85
N ASN A 71 6.44 -2.28 17.88
CA ASN A 71 5.65 -2.94 18.93
C ASN A 71 6.28 -2.81 20.32
N LYS A 72 7.60 -2.70 20.43
CA LYS A 72 8.30 -2.44 21.70
C LYS A 72 8.22 -0.98 22.11
N ARG A 73 8.10 -0.06 21.15
CA ARG A 73 7.97 1.38 21.36
C ARG A 73 6.52 1.84 21.56
N ARG A 74 5.52 1.02 21.20
CA ARG A 74 4.10 1.38 21.32
C ARG A 74 3.58 1.12 22.73
N ASP A 75 3.09 2.17 23.38
CA ASP A 75 1.89 2.05 24.19
C ASP A 75 0.74 1.66 23.26
N LYS A 76 -0.01 0.60 23.58
CA LYS A 76 -1.23 0.25 22.85
C LYS A 76 -2.30 1.31 23.14
N LYS A 77 -2.23 2.45 22.45
CA LYS A 77 -3.33 3.41 22.42
C LYS A 77 -4.23 3.05 21.24
N ASN A 78 -5.51 2.80 21.52
CA ASN A 78 -6.57 2.75 20.51
C ASN A 78 -6.54 4.05 19.69
N LEU A 79 -7.21 4.08 18.52
CA LEU A 79 -7.35 5.32 17.75
C LEU A 79 -7.81 6.42 18.72
N HIS A 80 -7.14 7.59 18.67
CA HIS A 80 -7.50 8.72 19.53
C HIS A 80 -8.99 9.02 19.37
N SER A 81 -9.61 9.60 20.40
CA SER A 81 -10.95 10.15 20.25
C SER A 81 -10.98 11.10 19.04
N LEU A 82 -12.04 11.08 18.25
CA LEU A 82 -12.23 11.98 17.12
C LEU A 82 -13.30 13.02 17.46
N LEU A 83 -13.30 14.14 16.75
CA LEU A 83 -14.39 15.11 16.79
C LEU A 83 -15.31 14.86 15.59
N ASP A 84 -16.61 14.75 15.86
CA ASP A 84 -17.60 14.78 14.79
C ASP A 84 -17.75 16.21 14.21
N LEU A 85 -18.56 16.35 13.16
CA LEU A 85 -18.85 17.65 12.53
C LEU A 85 -19.52 18.66 13.48
N LYS A 86 -20.10 18.19 14.59
CA LYS A 86 -20.77 19.01 15.61
C LYS A 86 -19.83 19.36 16.77
N GLY A 87 -18.57 18.91 16.74
CA GLY A 87 -17.59 19.13 17.80
C GLY A 87 -17.71 18.18 18.99
N ASN A 88 -18.52 17.11 18.90
CA ASN A 88 -18.63 16.10 19.95
C ASN A 88 -17.49 15.09 19.87
N VAL A 89 -17.06 14.62 21.04
CA VAL A 89 -15.98 13.62 21.16
C VAL A 89 -16.53 12.21 20.92
N VAL A 90 -15.97 11.55 19.91
CA VAL A 90 -16.34 10.21 19.45
C VAL A 90 -15.29 9.20 19.90
N ASN A 91 -15.75 8.18 20.63
CA ASN A 91 -14.88 7.18 21.25
C ASN A 91 -15.09 5.76 20.73
N GLN A 92 -16.28 5.43 20.20
CA GLN A 92 -16.57 4.10 19.70
C GLN A 92 -15.99 3.90 18.30
N ASP A 93 -15.47 2.70 18.03
CA ASP A 93 -14.77 2.40 16.77
C ASP A 93 -15.69 2.54 15.54
N LYS A 94 -16.97 2.15 15.66
CA LYS A 94 -17.97 2.29 14.59
C LYS A 94 -18.22 3.77 14.26
N GLU A 95 -18.42 4.60 15.27
CA GLU A 95 -18.69 6.03 15.09
C GLU A 95 -17.45 6.75 14.53
N LYS A 96 -16.24 6.38 14.97
CA LYS A 96 -14.98 6.91 14.41
C LYS A 96 -14.85 6.58 12.92
N ALA A 97 -15.18 5.35 12.54
CA ALA A 97 -15.17 4.94 11.14
C ALA A 97 -16.14 5.77 10.31
N GLU A 98 -17.34 6.03 10.82
CA GLU A 98 -18.35 6.86 10.14
C GLU A 98 -17.89 8.31 9.99
N VAL A 99 -17.36 8.93 11.05
CA VAL A 99 -16.82 10.30 11.00
C VAL A 99 -15.71 10.43 9.97
N LEU A 100 -14.78 9.47 9.95
CA LEU A 100 -13.71 9.45 8.95
C LEU A 100 -14.26 9.24 7.54
N ASN A 101 -15.24 8.34 7.37
CA ASN A 101 -15.86 8.08 6.09
C ASN A 101 -16.55 9.34 5.54
N ILE A 102 -17.34 10.04 6.35
CA ILE A 102 -17.98 11.31 5.98
C ILE A 102 -16.92 12.35 5.57
N CYS A 103 -15.83 12.47 6.34
CA CYS A 103 -14.75 13.39 6.02
C CYS A 103 -14.08 13.04 4.68
N PHE A 104 -13.76 11.76 4.46
CA PHE A 104 -13.11 11.29 3.25
C PHE A 104 -14.02 11.33 2.03
N THR A 105 -15.34 11.19 2.18
CA THR A 105 -16.26 11.31 1.04
C THR A 105 -16.55 12.76 0.67
N SER A 106 -16.54 13.68 1.64
CA SER A 106 -16.82 15.11 1.43
C SER A 106 -15.85 15.82 0.47
N VAL A 107 -14.67 15.23 0.23
CA VAL A 107 -13.63 15.80 -0.65
C VAL A 107 -13.80 15.42 -2.11
N PHE A 108 -14.57 14.37 -2.40
CA PHE A 108 -14.86 14.01 -3.77
C PHE A 108 -15.84 15.02 -4.37
N THR A 109 -15.48 15.59 -5.51
CA THR A 109 -16.34 16.54 -6.22
C THR A 109 -17.57 15.81 -6.78
N THR A 110 -18.75 16.08 -6.22
CA THR A 110 -20.05 15.59 -6.70
C THR A 110 -20.53 16.35 -7.94
N LYS A 111 -19.67 16.56 -8.95
CA LYS A 111 -20.17 17.07 -10.22
C LYS A 111 -21.07 16.00 -10.82
N THR A 112 -22.37 16.29 -10.78
CA THR A 112 -23.48 15.57 -11.39
C THR A 112 -23.22 15.42 -12.88
N GLY A 113 -22.76 14.25 -13.25
CA GLY A 113 -22.46 13.84 -14.61
C GLY A 113 -21.67 12.57 -14.46
N SER A 114 -22.36 11.43 -14.53
CA SER A 114 -21.65 10.17 -14.70
C SER A 114 -20.69 10.35 -15.90
N PRO A 115 -19.46 9.83 -15.85
CA PRO A 115 -18.60 9.80 -17.03
C PRO A 115 -19.26 9.09 -18.22
N GLN A 116 -20.32 8.30 -17.95
CA GLN A 116 -21.07 7.54 -18.95
C GLN A 116 -22.00 8.42 -19.79
N ASP A 117 -22.53 9.54 -19.26
CA ASP A 117 -23.61 10.26 -19.95
C ASP A 117 -23.14 11.32 -20.95
N ASN A 118 -21.87 11.75 -20.94
CA ASN A 118 -21.38 12.83 -21.81
C ASN A 118 -19.89 12.70 -22.17
N TRP A 119 -19.38 11.49 -22.42
CA TRP A 119 -18.08 11.37 -23.11
C TRP A 119 -18.28 11.64 -24.60
N PRO A 120 -17.63 12.66 -25.22
CA PRO A 120 -17.72 12.85 -26.65
C PRO A 120 -16.97 11.71 -27.34
N LEU A 121 -17.72 10.67 -27.72
CA LEU A 121 -17.24 9.60 -28.60
C LEU A 121 -16.70 10.16 -29.93
N GLU A 122 -17.09 11.39 -30.27
CA GLU A 122 -16.66 12.13 -31.48
C GLU A 122 -15.18 12.54 -31.51
N LEU A 123 -14.46 12.55 -30.37
CA LEU A 123 -13.01 12.83 -30.37
C LEU A 123 -12.14 11.64 -30.81
N ILE A 124 -12.74 10.47 -31.03
CA ILE A 124 -12.04 9.22 -31.36
C ILE A 124 -12.33 8.80 -32.82
N ASP A 125 -12.53 9.75 -33.73
CA ASP A 125 -12.57 9.46 -35.17
C ASP A 125 -11.24 9.82 -35.83
N ASN A 126 -10.17 9.19 -35.35
CA ASN A 126 -8.97 9.08 -36.15
C ASN A 126 -8.48 7.65 -36.06
N ASP A 127 -8.32 7.07 -37.24
CA ASP A 127 -7.66 5.82 -37.64
C ASP A 127 -6.17 5.76 -37.19
N ARG A 128 -5.85 6.31 -36.02
CA ARG A 128 -4.56 6.26 -35.36
C ARG A 128 -4.38 4.85 -34.86
N LYS A 129 -3.78 4.02 -35.72
CA LYS A 129 -3.26 2.69 -35.41
C LYS A 129 -2.70 2.64 -33.99
N VAL A 130 -3.23 1.69 -33.25
CA VAL A 130 -2.83 1.24 -31.92
C VAL A 130 -1.31 1.21 -31.81
N ASN A 131 -0.73 2.07 -30.97
CA ASN A 131 0.65 1.92 -30.55
C ASN A 131 0.66 1.17 -29.21
N ASN A 132 0.59 -0.16 -29.29
CA ASN A 132 0.75 -1.15 -28.22
C ASN A 132 -0.34 -1.17 -27.12
N PRO A 133 -1.42 -1.95 -27.30
CA PRO A 133 -2.41 -2.12 -26.23
C PRO A 133 -1.80 -2.95 -25.08
N PRO A 134 -2.36 -2.89 -23.86
CA PRO A 134 -1.90 -3.72 -22.75
C PRO A 134 -1.98 -5.21 -23.11
N LYS A 135 -0.87 -5.94 -22.93
CA LYS A 135 -0.78 -7.37 -23.26
C LYS A 135 -1.04 -8.23 -22.03
N PHE A 136 -2.25 -8.77 -21.91
CA PHE A 136 -2.66 -9.63 -20.81
C PHE A 136 -2.27 -11.10 -21.00
N GLN A 137 -1.14 -11.39 -21.66
CA GLN A 137 -0.68 -12.77 -21.89
C GLN A 137 -0.27 -13.44 -20.57
N GLU A 138 -0.42 -14.77 -20.50
CA GLU A 138 -0.06 -15.58 -19.33
C GLU A 138 1.39 -15.32 -18.86
N ASN A 139 2.33 -15.18 -19.79
CA ASN A 139 3.74 -14.88 -19.46
C ASN A 139 3.90 -13.52 -18.78
N THR A 140 3.17 -12.49 -19.21
CA THR A 140 3.16 -11.16 -18.59
C THR A 140 2.63 -11.24 -17.17
N VAL A 141 1.47 -11.89 -16.99
CA VAL A 141 0.84 -12.07 -15.68
C VAL A 141 1.77 -12.86 -14.76
N SER A 142 2.32 -13.98 -15.22
CA SER A 142 3.29 -14.80 -14.51
C SER A 142 4.51 -14.01 -14.07
N GLY A 143 5.03 -13.14 -14.95
CA GLY A 143 6.12 -12.22 -14.67
C GLY A 143 5.82 -11.32 -13.48
N ILE A 144 4.64 -10.68 -13.44
CA ILE A 144 4.24 -9.80 -12.35
C ILE A 144 4.01 -10.59 -11.05
N LEU A 145 3.30 -11.72 -11.12
CA LEU A 145 3.00 -12.56 -9.96
C LEU A 145 4.28 -13.05 -9.25
N LYS A 146 5.31 -13.44 -10.02
CA LYS A 146 6.61 -13.88 -9.49
C LYS A 146 7.34 -12.79 -8.69
N HIS A 147 7.11 -11.53 -9.03
CA HIS A 147 7.76 -10.37 -8.41
C HIS A 147 6.89 -9.68 -7.36
N LEU A 148 5.72 -10.23 -7.02
CA LEU A 148 4.93 -9.73 -5.90
C LEU A 148 5.74 -9.77 -4.60
N ASP A 149 5.66 -8.67 -3.85
CA ASP A 149 6.25 -8.58 -2.52
C ASP A 149 5.41 -9.40 -1.51
N PRO A 150 5.94 -10.53 -1.01
CA PRO A 150 5.22 -11.42 -0.11
C PRO A 150 5.12 -10.85 1.31
N GLN A 151 5.54 -9.61 1.55
CA GLN A 151 5.38 -8.91 2.82
C GLN A 151 4.25 -7.86 2.78
N LYS A 152 3.64 -7.62 1.62
CA LYS A 152 2.49 -6.71 1.47
C LYS A 152 1.22 -7.30 2.10
N SER A 153 0.28 -6.42 2.45
CA SER A 153 -0.99 -6.80 3.08
C SER A 153 -1.91 -7.50 2.08
N MET A 154 -2.77 -8.38 2.58
CA MET A 154 -3.88 -8.98 1.82
C MET A 154 -4.95 -7.94 1.47
N GLY A 155 -5.76 -8.25 0.46
CA GLY A 155 -6.96 -7.48 0.12
C GLY A 155 -8.14 -7.84 1.03
N PRO A 156 -9.33 -7.29 0.73
CA PRO A 156 -10.61 -7.67 1.35
C PRO A 156 -10.95 -9.17 1.22
N ASP A 157 -10.47 -9.81 0.17
CA ASP A 157 -10.61 -11.24 -0.12
C ASP A 157 -9.80 -12.16 0.81
N GLY A 158 -8.92 -11.61 1.65
CA GLY A 158 -8.07 -12.37 2.55
C GLY A 158 -6.91 -13.11 1.86
N ILE A 159 -6.73 -12.93 0.54
CA ILE A 159 -5.70 -13.64 -0.21
C ILE A 159 -4.36 -12.90 -0.07
N HIS A 160 -3.37 -13.60 0.48
CA HIS A 160 -2.04 -13.03 0.68
C HIS A 160 -1.27 -13.00 -0.65
N PRO A 161 -0.50 -11.93 -0.95
CA PRO A 161 0.38 -11.88 -2.14
C PRO A 161 1.35 -13.07 -2.26
N ARG A 162 1.67 -13.69 -1.12
CA ARG A 162 2.49 -14.90 -1.04
C ARG A 162 1.82 -16.09 -1.74
N VAL A 163 0.52 -16.28 -1.51
CA VAL A 163 -0.26 -17.36 -2.14
C VAL A 163 -0.25 -17.18 -3.65
N MET A 164 -0.48 -15.95 -4.13
CA MET A 164 -0.46 -15.65 -5.56
C MET A 164 0.91 -15.90 -6.20
N ARG A 165 2.00 -15.59 -5.48
CA ARG A 165 3.38 -15.82 -5.93
C ARG A 165 3.77 -17.29 -5.92
N GLU A 166 3.31 -18.08 -4.95
CA GLU A 166 3.63 -19.51 -4.86
C GLU A 166 2.79 -20.34 -5.85
N LEU A 167 1.58 -19.89 -6.17
CA LEU A 167 0.65 -20.55 -7.11
C LEU A 167 0.65 -19.93 -8.52
N VAL A 168 1.75 -19.29 -8.94
CA VAL A 168 1.85 -18.62 -10.25
C VAL A 168 1.43 -19.53 -11.40
N LYS A 169 1.86 -20.80 -11.39
CA LYS A 169 1.58 -21.76 -12.48
C LYS A 169 0.09 -22.00 -12.66
N GLU A 170 -0.67 -22.03 -11.56
CA GLU A 170 -2.10 -22.28 -11.57
C GLU A 170 -2.91 -21.02 -11.84
N LEU A 171 -2.41 -19.86 -11.40
CA LEU A 171 -3.16 -18.60 -11.43
C LEU A 171 -2.92 -17.76 -12.68
N ALA A 172 -1.75 -17.87 -13.32
CA ALA A 172 -1.39 -16.98 -14.42
C ALA A 172 -2.35 -17.09 -15.61
N LYS A 173 -2.73 -18.32 -16.00
CA LYS A 173 -3.63 -18.54 -17.14
C LYS A 173 -5.06 -18.09 -16.84
N PRO A 174 -5.72 -18.47 -15.74
CA PRO A 174 -7.06 -17.96 -15.43
C PRO A 174 -7.12 -16.44 -15.33
N LEU A 175 -6.15 -15.82 -14.63
CA LEU A 175 -6.09 -14.37 -14.50
C LEU A 175 -5.87 -13.68 -15.84
N SER A 176 -5.05 -14.23 -16.73
CA SER A 176 -4.86 -13.68 -18.08
C SER A 176 -6.16 -13.57 -18.87
N ILE A 177 -7.04 -14.58 -18.75
CA ILE A 177 -8.34 -14.63 -19.42
C ILE A 177 -9.28 -13.57 -18.82
N ILE A 178 -9.33 -13.48 -17.48
CA ILE A 178 -10.15 -12.50 -16.77
C ILE A 178 -9.74 -11.07 -17.11
N TYR A 179 -8.42 -10.78 -17.11
CA TYR A 179 -7.91 -9.44 -17.44
C TYR A 179 -8.22 -9.07 -18.89
N GLN A 180 -8.05 -10.00 -19.83
CA GLN A 180 -8.38 -9.77 -21.22
C GLN A 180 -9.88 -9.47 -21.39
N GLN A 181 -10.75 -10.22 -20.72
CA GLN A 181 -12.19 -10.00 -20.78
C GLN A 181 -12.58 -8.64 -20.18
N SER A 182 -12.06 -8.31 -19.00
CA SER A 182 -12.31 -7.02 -18.34
C SER A 182 -11.88 -5.84 -19.21
N TRP A 183 -10.71 -5.92 -19.87
CA TRP A 183 -10.24 -4.87 -20.77
C TRP A 183 -11.09 -4.78 -22.05
N LEU A 184 -11.52 -5.91 -22.64
CA LEU A 184 -12.37 -5.90 -23.83
C LEU A 184 -13.77 -5.35 -23.58
N SER A 185 -14.35 -5.65 -22.42
CA SER A 185 -15.67 -5.12 -22.04
C SER A 185 -15.61 -3.67 -21.54
N GLY A 186 -14.43 -3.19 -21.13
CA GLY A 186 -14.29 -1.92 -20.42
C GLY A 186 -14.90 -1.96 -19.01
N GLU A 187 -15.08 -3.16 -18.44
CA GLU A 187 -15.72 -3.33 -17.14
C GLU A 187 -14.75 -3.91 -16.12
N VAL A 188 -14.65 -3.24 -14.97
CA VAL A 188 -13.90 -3.75 -13.81
C VAL A 188 -14.79 -4.70 -13.00
N PRO A 189 -14.33 -5.91 -12.64
CA PRO A 189 -15.05 -6.83 -11.77
C PRO A 189 -15.49 -6.17 -10.46
N ASP A 190 -16.71 -6.44 -10.02
CA ASP A 190 -17.26 -5.81 -8.81
C ASP A 190 -16.42 -6.08 -7.57
N ASP A 191 -15.88 -7.29 -7.42
CA ASP A 191 -14.98 -7.67 -6.34
C ASP A 191 -13.77 -6.72 -6.23
N TRP A 192 -13.28 -6.18 -7.35
CA TRP A 192 -12.11 -5.30 -7.37
C TRP A 192 -12.43 -3.85 -7.02
N LYS A 193 -13.71 -3.47 -7.09
CA LYS A 193 -14.19 -2.14 -6.66
C LYS A 193 -14.22 -2.02 -5.14
N PHE A 194 -14.19 -3.14 -4.41
CA PHE A 194 -14.13 -3.15 -2.95
C PHE A 194 -12.70 -2.98 -2.43
N THR A 195 -12.57 -2.21 -1.35
CA THR A 195 -11.26 -1.90 -0.75
C THR A 195 -11.37 -1.73 0.76
N ASN A 196 -10.32 -2.12 1.47
CA ASN A 196 -10.20 -1.84 2.90
C ASN A 196 -9.53 -0.49 3.09
N VAL A 197 -10.28 0.51 3.57
CA VAL A 197 -9.74 1.85 3.85
C VAL A 197 -9.13 1.87 5.25
N THR A 198 -7.82 2.13 5.33
CA THR A 198 -7.11 2.32 6.61
C THR A 198 -6.75 3.80 6.78
N PRO A 199 -7.26 4.49 7.82
CA PRO A 199 -6.89 5.86 8.09
C PRO A 199 -5.45 5.95 8.64
N ILE A 200 -4.64 6.85 8.08
CA ILE A 200 -3.27 7.13 8.53
C ILE A 200 -3.15 8.60 8.94
N HIS A 201 -2.76 8.84 10.18
CA HIS A 201 -2.53 10.20 10.68
C HIS A 201 -1.39 10.86 9.90
N LYS A 202 -1.64 12.05 9.34
CA LYS A 202 -0.68 12.80 8.51
C LYS A 202 0.11 13.81 9.34
N LYS A 203 -0.57 14.78 9.96
CA LYS A 203 0.01 15.90 10.73
C LYS A 203 -1.08 16.55 11.59
N GLY A 204 -0.72 17.46 12.50
CA GLY A 204 -1.71 18.23 13.28
C GLY A 204 -2.44 17.43 14.36
N CYS A 205 -3.58 17.96 14.80
CA CYS A 205 -4.44 17.41 15.86
C CYS A 205 -4.97 16.01 15.46
N LYS A 206 -4.96 15.04 16.38
CA LYS A 206 -5.39 13.65 16.06
C LYS A 206 -6.90 13.49 16.10
N GLU A 207 -7.55 14.39 16.82
CA GLU A 207 -8.99 14.46 17.02
C GLU A 207 -9.70 14.97 15.77
N ASP A 208 -9.02 15.79 14.97
CA ASP A 208 -9.52 16.33 13.71
C ASP A 208 -9.45 15.26 12.59
N PRO A 209 -10.59 14.82 12.03
CA PRO A 209 -10.64 13.86 10.93
C PRO A 209 -9.89 14.31 9.67
N GLY A 210 -9.81 15.61 9.40
CA GLY A 210 -9.12 16.18 8.23
C GLY A 210 -7.61 15.99 8.24
N ASN A 211 -7.04 15.64 9.40
CA ASN A 211 -5.63 15.35 9.59
C ASN A 211 -5.26 13.87 9.31
N TRP A 212 -6.24 13.07 8.89
CA TRP A 212 -6.05 11.68 8.50
C TRP A 212 -6.12 11.53 6.99
N ARG A 213 -5.38 10.55 6.45
CA ARG A 213 -5.41 10.18 5.04
C ARG A 213 -6.07 8.82 4.88
N PRO A 214 -7.01 8.65 3.94
CA PRO A 214 -7.48 7.32 3.56
C PRO A 214 -6.39 6.60 2.78
N VAL A 215 -6.06 5.37 3.18
CA VAL A 215 -5.26 4.46 2.36
C VAL A 215 -6.11 3.25 2.00
N SER A 216 -6.44 3.15 0.72
CA SER A 216 -7.26 2.08 0.15
C SER A 216 -6.39 0.85 -0.15
N GLN A 217 -6.67 -0.26 0.52
CA GLN A 217 -6.04 -1.54 0.25
C GLN A 217 -6.93 -2.38 -0.67
N THR A 218 -6.69 -2.27 -1.99
CA THR A 218 -7.37 -3.05 -3.04
C THR A 218 -6.89 -4.50 -3.12
N LEU A 219 -7.64 -5.33 -3.86
CA LEU A 219 -7.33 -6.74 -4.09
C LEU A 219 -6.01 -6.92 -4.84
N VAL A 220 -5.29 -7.99 -4.51
CA VAL A 220 -3.97 -8.25 -5.09
C VAL A 220 -4.08 -8.56 -6.58
N SER A 221 -5.12 -9.27 -7.01
CA SER A 221 -5.41 -9.55 -8.43
C SER A 221 -5.72 -8.28 -9.22
N GLY A 222 -6.51 -7.35 -8.65
CA GLY A 222 -6.76 -6.04 -9.25
C GLY A 222 -5.47 -5.24 -9.45
N LYS A 223 -4.60 -5.19 -8.43
CA LYS A 223 -3.28 -4.53 -8.52
C LYS A 223 -2.39 -5.10 -9.62
N VAL A 224 -2.47 -6.40 -9.89
CA VAL A 224 -1.72 -7.04 -10.98
C VAL A 224 -2.23 -6.52 -12.33
N MET A 225 -3.55 -6.39 -12.51
CA MET A 225 -4.11 -5.81 -13.73
C MET A 225 -3.74 -4.33 -13.87
N GLU A 226 -3.93 -3.54 -12.81
CA GLU A 226 -3.52 -2.12 -12.76
C GLU A 226 -2.05 -1.96 -13.13
N GLN A 227 -1.16 -2.86 -12.68
CA GLN A 227 0.26 -2.81 -13.01
C GLN A 227 0.53 -3.08 -14.50
N ILE A 228 -0.22 -3.99 -15.14
CA ILE A 228 -0.11 -4.26 -16.58
C ILE A 228 -0.53 -3.01 -17.36
N THR A 229 -1.69 -2.44 -17.03
CA THR A 229 -2.22 -1.23 -17.67
C THR A 229 -1.29 -0.04 -17.45
N LEU A 230 -0.82 0.16 -16.21
CA LEU A 230 0.14 1.22 -15.87
C LEU A 230 1.44 1.11 -16.68
N ASN A 231 1.96 -0.11 -16.88
CA ASN A 231 3.16 -0.32 -17.67
C ASN A 231 2.93 0.09 -19.14
N ALA A 232 1.79 -0.27 -19.72
CA ALA A 232 1.43 0.10 -21.09
C ALA A 232 1.28 1.63 -21.25
N ILE A 233 0.52 2.27 -20.35
CA ILE A 233 0.35 3.73 -20.35
C ILE A 233 1.69 4.45 -20.17
N THR A 234 2.51 3.98 -19.22
CA THR A 234 3.81 4.60 -18.94
C THR A 234 4.75 4.48 -20.13
N GLN A 235 4.76 3.33 -20.80
CA GLN A 235 5.56 3.12 -22.01
C GLN A 235 5.10 4.05 -23.14
N HIS A 236 3.79 4.11 -23.40
CA HIS A 236 3.21 5.02 -24.40
C HIS A 236 3.58 6.48 -24.15
N LEU A 237 3.46 6.95 -22.91
CA LEU A 237 3.80 8.34 -22.55
C LEU A 237 5.31 8.63 -22.64
N GLN A 238 6.17 7.62 -22.48
CA GLN A 238 7.61 7.76 -22.66
C GLN A 238 7.98 7.85 -24.14
N ASP A 239 7.39 6.99 -24.97
CA ASP A 239 7.66 6.92 -26.40
C ASP A 239 7.10 8.16 -27.15
N GLY A 240 5.92 8.64 -26.73
CA GLY A 240 5.24 9.79 -27.32
C GLY A 240 5.64 11.17 -26.76
N GLN A 241 6.71 11.26 -25.96
CA GLN A 241 7.13 12.50 -25.26
C GLN A 241 6.02 13.18 -24.41
N GLY A 242 5.03 12.42 -23.93
CA GLY A 242 3.91 12.95 -23.14
C GLY A 242 4.33 13.48 -21.76
N LEU A 243 5.53 13.15 -21.29
CA LEU A 243 6.07 13.60 -20.00
C LEU A 243 7.27 14.54 -20.20
N ARG A 244 7.20 15.74 -19.60
CA ARG A 244 8.31 16.70 -19.64
C ARG A 244 9.58 16.14 -18.98
N PRO A 245 10.78 16.43 -19.50
CA PRO A 245 12.04 16.01 -18.89
C PRO A 245 12.24 16.50 -17.44
N SER A 246 11.66 17.67 -17.11
CA SER A 246 11.69 18.27 -15.77
C SER A 246 10.76 17.61 -14.74
N GLN A 247 9.93 16.64 -15.13
CA GLN A 247 9.15 15.87 -14.18
C GLN A 247 10.02 14.78 -13.56
N HIS A 248 10.06 14.69 -12.23
CA HIS A 248 10.81 13.67 -11.49
C HIS A 248 9.91 12.71 -10.70
N GLY A 249 8.78 13.20 -10.18
CA GLY A 249 7.83 12.39 -9.43
C GLY A 249 7.27 11.26 -10.27
N PHE A 250 7.18 10.06 -9.68
CA PHE A 250 6.60 8.85 -10.29
C PHE A 250 7.23 8.41 -11.62
N ARG A 251 8.49 8.76 -11.88
CA ARG A 251 9.21 8.33 -13.09
C ARG A 251 10.33 7.34 -12.78
N LYS A 252 10.43 6.30 -13.61
CA LYS A 252 11.54 5.35 -13.58
C LYS A 252 12.87 6.10 -13.81
N GLY A 253 13.87 5.81 -12.98
CA GLY A 253 15.19 6.46 -13.06
C GLY A 253 15.26 7.89 -12.53
N ARG A 254 14.17 8.44 -11.97
CA ARG A 254 14.13 9.77 -11.34
C ARG A 254 13.80 9.65 -9.85
N SER A 255 14.22 10.62 -9.05
CA SER A 255 13.99 10.66 -7.61
C SER A 255 13.97 12.11 -7.12
N CYS A 256 13.64 12.32 -5.83
CA CYS A 256 13.76 13.64 -5.21
C CYS A 256 15.20 14.17 -5.26
N LEU A 257 16.20 13.28 -5.18
CA LEU A 257 17.60 13.67 -5.28
C LEU A 257 17.95 14.18 -6.68
N THR A 258 17.51 13.49 -7.73
CA THR A 258 17.79 13.98 -9.09
C THR A 258 17.08 15.30 -9.39
N ASN A 259 15.92 15.54 -8.77
CA ASN A 259 15.22 16.81 -8.87
C ASN A 259 16.00 17.93 -8.16
N LEU A 260 16.48 17.66 -6.95
CA LEU A 260 17.26 18.60 -6.17
C LEU A 260 18.57 18.98 -6.87
N ILE A 261 19.28 18.00 -7.45
CA ILE A 261 20.49 18.23 -8.24
C ILE A 261 20.17 19.11 -9.45
N SER A 262 19.16 18.75 -10.25
CA SER A 262 18.78 19.52 -11.43
C SER A 262 18.34 20.95 -11.10
N PHE A 263 17.71 21.15 -9.95
CA PHE A 263 17.32 22.47 -9.47
C PHE A 263 18.54 23.29 -9.05
N HIS A 264 19.42 22.73 -8.21
CA HIS A 264 20.60 23.44 -7.74
C HIS A 264 21.56 23.79 -8.87
N ASP A 265 21.76 22.90 -9.83
CA ASP A 265 22.59 23.14 -11.02
C ASP A 265 22.13 24.40 -11.80
N GLN A 266 20.82 24.55 -11.99
CA GLN A 266 20.24 25.74 -12.62
C GLN A 266 20.42 27.00 -11.76
N VAL A 267 20.18 26.90 -10.45
CA VAL A 267 20.32 28.03 -9.53
C VAL A 267 21.78 28.49 -9.44
N THR A 268 22.73 27.58 -9.28
CA THR A 268 24.16 27.91 -9.19
C THR A 268 24.66 28.55 -10.46
N HIS A 269 24.25 28.03 -11.62
CA HIS A 269 24.61 28.63 -12.91
C HIS A 269 24.11 30.07 -13.05
N LEU A 270 22.87 30.36 -12.67
CA LEU A 270 22.33 31.72 -12.72
C LEU A 270 23.03 32.66 -11.73
N VAL A 271 23.37 32.17 -10.54
CA VAL A 271 24.10 32.93 -9.53
C VAL A 271 25.53 33.24 -9.99
N ASP A 272 26.21 32.29 -10.64
CA ASP A 272 27.54 32.50 -11.23
C ASP A 272 27.52 33.55 -12.36
N GLU A 273 26.39 33.71 -13.03
CA GLU A 273 26.12 34.78 -14.01
C GLU A 273 25.65 36.10 -13.37
N GLU A 274 25.74 36.22 -12.04
CA GLU A 274 25.29 37.38 -11.25
C GLU A 274 23.79 37.72 -11.42
N LYS A 275 22.96 36.74 -11.80
CA LYS A 275 21.51 36.91 -11.94
C LYS A 275 20.81 36.61 -10.63
N ALA A 276 19.80 37.42 -10.30
CA ALA A 276 18.88 37.16 -9.20
C ALA A 276 17.97 35.96 -9.53
N VAL A 277 17.71 35.11 -8.53
CA VAL A 277 16.86 33.92 -8.66
C VAL A 277 15.77 33.94 -7.61
N ASP A 278 14.51 33.96 -8.06
CA ASP A 278 13.33 33.80 -7.21
C ASP A 278 12.72 32.42 -7.41
N VAL A 279 12.27 31.79 -6.31
CA VAL A 279 11.74 30.42 -6.32
C VAL A 279 10.33 30.40 -5.76
N VAL A 280 9.38 29.88 -6.55
CA VAL A 280 7.98 29.73 -6.16
C VAL A 280 7.66 28.25 -5.94
N TYR A 281 7.28 27.90 -4.71
CA TYR A 281 6.80 26.56 -4.38
C TYR A 281 5.27 26.50 -4.46
N LEU A 282 4.76 25.57 -5.27
CA LEU A 282 3.33 25.31 -5.42
C LEU A 282 3.00 23.91 -4.90
N ASP A 283 1.96 23.81 -4.06
CA ASP A 283 1.43 22.53 -3.57
C ASP A 283 -0.08 22.46 -3.81
N LEU A 284 -0.53 21.31 -4.30
CA LEU A 284 -1.95 21.07 -4.57
C LEU A 284 -2.60 20.39 -3.37
N SER A 285 -3.66 21.00 -2.85
CA SER A 285 -4.44 20.40 -1.76
C SER A 285 -5.23 19.21 -2.28
N LYS A 286 -5.08 18.04 -1.63
CA LYS A 286 -5.85 16.82 -1.90
C LYS A 286 -5.79 16.38 -3.38
N ALA A 287 -4.62 16.51 -3.99
CA ALA A 287 -4.41 16.37 -5.43
C ALA A 287 -5.02 15.11 -6.08
N PHE A 288 -5.04 13.96 -5.40
CA PHE A 288 -5.64 12.72 -5.94
C PHE A 288 -7.17 12.70 -5.79
N ASP A 289 -7.72 13.30 -4.73
CA ASP A 289 -9.15 13.29 -4.43
C ASP A 289 -9.91 14.33 -5.28
N THR A 290 -9.21 15.34 -5.81
CA THR A 290 -9.78 16.46 -6.57
C THR A 290 -9.66 16.32 -8.09
N VAL A 291 -9.09 15.22 -8.61
CA VAL A 291 -8.94 15.04 -10.06
C VAL A 291 -10.30 14.78 -10.69
N SER A 292 -10.69 15.61 -11.66
CA SER A 292 -11.86 15.32 -12.50
C SER A 292 -11.56 14.17 -13.46
N HIS A 293 -12.36 13.10 -13.40
CA HIS A 293 -12.21 11.95 -14.28
C HIS A 293 -12.37 12.31 -15.77
N SER A 294 -13.34 13.17 -16.12
CA SER A 294 -13.54 13.59 -17.51
C SER A 294 -12.32 14.34 -18.07
N ILE A 295 -11.81 15.33 -17.33
CA ILE A 295 -10.62 16.09 -17.74
C ILE A 295 -9.38 15.19 -17.82
N LEU A 296 -9.24 14.23 -16.90
CA LEU A 296 -8.14 13.27 -16.93
C LEU A 296 -8.20 12.41 -18.21
N LEU A 297 -9.37 11.84 -18.51
CA LEU A 297 -9.57 11.04 -19.71
C LEU A 297 -9.34 11.85 -20.99
N GLU A 298 -9.81 13.11 -21.06
CA GLU A 298 -9.60 14.00 -22.22
C GLU A 298 -8.10 14.24 -22.47
N LYS A 299 -7.34 14.48 -21.39
CA LYS A 299 -5.88 14.64 -21.47
C LYS A 299 -5.19 13.36 -21.93
N LEU A 300 -5.61 12.20 -21.42
CA LEU A 300 -5.06 10.92 -21.85
C LEU A 300 -5.36 10.62 -23.32
N ALA A 301 -6.58 10.94 -23.79
CA ALA A 301 -6.95 10.85 -25.19
C ALA A 301 -6.09 11.79 -26.07
N ALA A 302 -5.87 13.02 -25.63
CA ALA A 302 -4.98 13.97 -26.31
C ALA A 302 -3.52 13.49 -26.35
N CYS A 303 -3.08 12.71 -25.36
CA CYS A 303 -1.79 12.02 -25.37
C CYS A 303 -1.75 10.79 -26.29
N GLY A 304 -2.85 10.45 -26.97
CA GLY A 304 -2.92 9.37 -27.95
C GLY A 304 -3.11 7.98 -27.37
N LEU A 305 -3.67 7.86 -26.16
CA LEU A 305 -4.09 6.56 -25.63
C LEU A 305 -5.28 6.01 -26.44
N ASP A 306 -5.34 4.68 -26.58
CA ASP A 306 -6.39 4.01 -27.33
C ASP A 306 -7.73 3.98 -26.58
N ARG A 307 -8.82 3.85 -27.34
CA ARG A 307 -10.19 3.82 -26.80
C ARG A 307 -10.42 2.69 -25.81
N GLY A 308 -9.83 1.51 -26.02
CA GLY A 308 -9.99 0.36 -25.11
C GLY A 308 -9.40 0.66 -23.74
N THR A 309 -8.18 1.19 -23.71
CA THR A 309 -7.50 1.61 -22.47
C THR A 309 -8.19 2.79 -21.78
N LEU A 310 -8.82 3.71 -22.53
CA LEU A 310 -9.58 4.82 -21.93
C LEU A 310 -10.96 4.40 -21.40
N CYS A 311 -11.57 3.36 -22.00
CA CYS A 311 -12.88 2.84 -21.60
C CYS A 311 -12.79 1.99 -20.32
N TRP A 312 -11.70 1.25 -20.15
CA TRP A 312 -11.42 0.45 -18.96
C TRP A 312 -10.93 1.30 -17.79
#